data_AF-A0A1Q3H3H8-F1
#
_entry.id   AF-A0A1Q3H3H8-F1
#
_cell.length_a   1.000
_cell.length_b   1.000
_cell.length_c   1.000
_cell.angle_alpha   90.00
_cell.angle_beta   90.00
_cell.angle_gamma   90.00
#
_symmetry.space_group_name_H-M   'P 1'
#
loop_
_entity.id
_entity.type
_entity.pdbx_description
1 polymer ?
#
loop_
_entity_poly.entity_id
_entity_poly.type
_entity_poly.pdbx_seq_one_letter_code
_entity_poly.pdbx_strand_id
1 'polypeptide(L)'
;MLKYRFFYYFLITLITVASGCTSSQSGSNETTNKRSTIDSTPKVDSTKAKTEAKPKSLAPTNRKFNDLARLLAGMPAEKGSVMAEYHNSEDWQAYQKVAEKIWQKILNEKRPAMLEWQKKHLQAPNTQPGLLFYPFSGPDFLHASTFYPSATEIVMMGLEPIGNLPDMGKITQQSPKNYYKGLERALYAVLKYSFFITKDMDVDFRGRIDQRIDGTLPALMIFMARTGHRILNYEKVAITPEGKLETIALDKVTDKKVYYGTKLTFHKKGETKAKTLYFFSVNLSNSPYLGMGGLQQRTDLVKYMESLKPRNTYLKSASYLMYGAGFSKIRDIVLKQSKFVLQDDSGMAFKNFTKDDDWKITLFGRYAGPINLFRHHYQYDMRDAYKKGYPVKELPFGIGYQFLKGNSNLMLAEKK
;
A
#
# COMPACT_ATOMS: atom_id res chain seq x y z
N MET A 1 15.04 17.49 30.80
CA MET A 1 16.00 17.81 29.72
C MET A 1 15.25 17.72 28.39
N LEU A 2 14.34 18.63 28.07
CA LEU A 2 14.47 20.01 27.55
C LEU A 2 15.17 20.12 26.19
N LYS A 3 14.45 20.81 25.27
CA LYS A 3 14.80 21.29 23.92
C LYS A 3 14.51 20.33 22.76
N TYR A 4 13.29 20.41 22.23
CA TYR A 4 13.04 20.66 20.79
C TYR A 4 11.64 21.27 20.64
N ARG A 5 11.58 22.60 20.79
CA ARG A 5 10.51 23.45 20.25
C ARG A 5 11.15 24.19 19.08
N PHE A 6 10.62 24.07 17.87
CA PHE A 6 10.55 25.20 16.93
C PHE A 6 9.65 24.92 15.72
N PHE A 7 8.78 25.91 15.50
CA PHE A 7 8.10 26.35 14.27
C PHE A 7 7.21 25.39 13.47
N TYR A 8 5.90 25.51 13.73
CA TYR A 8 4.83 25.22 12.78
C TYR A 8 4.01 26.50 12.60
N TYR A 9 4.12 27.16 11.44
CA TYR A 9 3.15 28.17 11.00
C TYR A 9 2.60 27.82 9.62
N PHE A 10 1.28 27.69 9.60
CA PHE A 10 0.30 28.18 8.62
C PHE A 10 0.72 28.41 7.16
N LEU A 11 -0.08 27.86 6.23
CA LEU A 11 -0.98 28.69 5.43
C LEU A 11 -2.18 27.87 4.91
N ILE A 12 -3.36 28.24 5.39
CA ILE A 12 -4.67 27.88 4.85
C ILE A 12 -5.02 28.97 3.82
N THR A 13 -5.47 28.59 2.63
CA THR A 13 -6.23 29.48 1.77
C THR A 13 -7.53 28.81 1.34
N LEU A 14 -8.61 29.44 1.80
CA LEU A 14 -10.01 29.25 1.48
C LEU A 14 -10.27 29.80 0.07
N ILE A 15 -10.93 29.05 -0.82
CA ILE A 15 -11.61 29.65 -1.99
C ILE A 15 -12.97 28.97 -2.17
N THR A 16 -14.01 29.79 -1.97
CA THR A 16 -15.42 29.60 -2.31
C THR A 16 -15.64 29.83 -3.81
N VAL A 17 -16.38 28.95 -4.50
CA VAL A 17 -17.04 29.30 -5.76
C VAL A 17 -18.44 28.69 -5.80
N ALA A 18 -19.37 29.53 -6.24
CA ALA A 18 -20.81 29.42 -6.22
C ALA A 18 -21.40 28.45 -7.26
N SER A 19 -22.60 28.00 -6.94
CA SER A 19 -23.52 27.20 -7.76
C SER A 19 -24.04 27.95 -8.98
N GLY A 20 -24.27 27.20 -10.07
CA GLY A 20 -25.11 27.59 -11.19
C GLY A 20 -25.68 26.34 -11.86
N CYS A 21 -26.97 26.06 -11.64
CA CYS A 21 -27.82 25.16 -12.44
C CYS A 21 -27.96 25.74 -13.87
N THR A 22 -28.31 25.00 -14.93
CA THR A 22 -29.62 24.33 -15.12
C THR A 22 -29.62 23.56 -16.46
N SER A 23 -30.39 22.46 -16.52
CA SER A 23 -31.26 21.94 -17.62
C SER A 23 -30.70 21.72 -19.02
N SER A 24 -31.19 20.81 -19.86
CA SER A 24 -31.98 19.56 -19.83
C SER A 24 -32.29 19.23 -21.30
N GLN A 25 -32.60 17.97 -21.58
CA GLN A 25 -33.24 17.37 -22.78
C GLN A 25 -32.29 16.43 -23.54
N SER A 26 -32.52 15.12 -23.51
CA SER A 26 -33.65 14.36 -24.08
C SER A 26 -33.54 14.29 -25.61
N GLY A 27 -33.14 13.12 -26.09
CA GLY A 27 -33.13 12.75 -27.51
C GLY A 27 -32.95 11.25 -27.63
N SER A 28 -34.06 10.53 -27.51
CA SER A 28 -34.22 9.13 -27.90
C SER A 28 -33.95 8.93 -29.39
N ASN A 29 -33.36 7.80 -29.77
CA ASN A 29 -33.96 6.94 -30.79
C ASN A 29 -33.28 5.55 -30.82
N GLU A 30 -34.15 4.56 -30.82
CA GLU A 30 -33.94 3.15 -31.16
C GLU A 30 -33.27 3.05 -32.55
N THR A 31 -32.49 2.02 -32.89
CA THR A 31 -33.04 0.73 -33.33
C THR A 31 -31.89 -0.27 -33.44
N THR A 32 -32.02 -1.47 -32.86
CA THR A 32 -31.28 -2.64 -33.38
C THR A 32 -32.06 -3.89 -33.06
N ASN A 33 -32.67 -4.47 -34.09
CA ASN A 33 -33.30 -5.78 -34.03
C ASN A 33 -32.66 -6.65 -35.10
N LYS A 34 -31.89 -7.66 -34.69
CA LYS A 34 -31.70 -8.88 -35.46
C LYS A 34 -31.27 -10.02 -34.53
N ARG A 35 -32.29 -10.80 -34.17
CA ARG A 35 -32.26 -12.14 -33.60
C ARG A 35 -31.59 -13.09 -34.61
N SER A 36 -30.66 -13.90 -34.14
CA SER A 36 -30.35 -15.20 -34.75
C SER A 36 -30.29 -16.24 -33.63
N THR A 37 -31.28 -17.11 -33.65
CA THR A 37 -31.45 -18.30 -32.82
C THR A 37 -30.66 -19.45 -33.45
N ILE A 38 -29.72 -20.04 -32.72
CA ILE A 38 -29.31 -21.43 -32.94
C ILE A 38 -29.22 -22.10 -31.57
N ASP A 39 -30.16 -23.03 -31.38
CA ASP A 39 -30.24 -23.98 -30.29
C ASP A 39 -29.50 -25.25 -30.73
N SER A 40 -28.55 -25.72 -29.94
CA SER A 40 -27.98 -27.08 -30.04
C SER A 40 -27.32 -27.45 -28.73
N THR A 41 -28.04 -28.23 -27.93
CA THR A 41 -27.54 -28.98 -26.78
C THR A 41 -26.44 -29.97 -27.19
N PRO A 42 -25.46 -30.23 -26.30
CA PRO A 42 -24.95 -31.59 -26.19
C PRO A 42 -24.97 -32.13 -24.76
N LYS A 43 -25.37 -33.41 -24.71
CA LYS A 43 -25.36 -34.35 -23.60
C LYS A 43 -24.07 -34.35 -22.79
N VAL A 44 -24.27 -34.50 -21.49
CA VAL A 44 -23.30 -34.87 -20.47
C VAL A 44 -22.93 -36.35 -20.64
N ASP A 45 -21.64 -36.66 -20.78
CA ASP A 45 -21.10 -37.93 -20.32
C ASP A 45 -19.58 -37.87 -20.06
N SER A 46 -19.16 -38.59 -19.02
CA SER A 46 -17.85 -39.20 -18.81
C SER A 46 -16.69 -38.36 -18.24
N THR A 47 -16.62 -38.37 -16.92
CA THR A 47 -15.45 -38.72 -16.08
C THR A 47 -14.08 -38.67 -16.76
N LYS A 48 -13.41 -37.52 -16.70
CA LYS A 48 -11.94 -37.44 -16.80
C LYS A 48 -11.36 -37.18 -15.42
N ALA A 49 -10.71 -38.21 -14.88
CA ALA A 49 -9.83 -38.11 -13.73
C ALA A 49 -8.84 -36.94 -13.96
N LYS A 50 -8.93 -35.92 -13.11
CA LYS A 50 -7.93 -34.85 -13.04
C LYS A 50 -6.65 -35.47 -12.50
N THR A 51 -5.69 -35.72 -13.39
CA THR A 51 -4.30 -35.88 -13.02
C THR A 51 -3.88 -34.61 -12.26
N GLU A 52 -3.67 -34.71 -10.95
CA GLU A 52 -3.11 -33.62 -10.16
C GLU A 52 -1.73 -33.28 -10.71
N ALA A 53 -1.66 -32.19 -11.47
CA ALA A 53 -0.41 -31.63 -11.91
C ALA A 53 0.44 -31.28 -10.68
N LYS A 54 1.63 -31.88 -10.56
CA LYS A 54 2.64 -31.49 -9.57
C LYS A 54 2.75 -29.95 -9.56
N PRO A 55 2.75 -29.29 -8.38
CA PRO A 55 2.77 -27.84 -8.32
C PRO A 55 4.00 -27.32 -9.08
N LYS A 56 3.77 -26.47 -10.09
CA LYS A 56 4.85 -25.76 -10.80
C LYS A 56 5.72 -25.09 -9.73
N SER A 57 7.01 -25.44 -9.72
CA SER A 57 8.00 -24.78 -8.86
C SER A 57 7.92 -23.28 -9.08
N LEU A 58 7.48 -22.52 -8.07
CA LEU A 58 7.52 -21.06 -8.06
C LEU A 58 8.92 -20.53 -7.75
N ALA A 59 9.98 -21.24 -8.15
CA ALA A 59 11.32 -20.68 -8.06
C ALA A 59 11.39 -19.39 -8.90
N PRO A 60 12.15 -18.36 -8.45
CA PRO A 60 12.35 -17.15 -9.23
C PRO A 60 12.81 -17.46 -10.65
N THR A 61 12.01 -17.05 -11.65
CA THR A 61 12.37 -17.15 -13.08
C THR A 61 13.61 -16.32 -13.40
N ASN A 62 13.83 -15.25 -12.64
CA ASN A 62 15.09 -14.50 -12.61
C ASN A 62 15.50 -14.22 -11.16
N ARG A 63 16.55 -14.91 -10.69
CA ARG A 63 17.06 -14.76 -9.31
C ARG A 63 17.54 -13.36 -8.97
N LYS A 64 17.88 -12.52 -9.97
CA LYS A 64 18.51 -11.21 -9.75
C LYS A 64 17.71 -10.29 -8.83
N PHE A 65 16.38 -10.28 -8.97
CA PHE A 65 15.53 -9.40 -8.18
C PHE A 65 15.44 -9.85 -6.72
N ASN A 66 15.28 -11.15 -6.50
CA ASN A 66 15.29 -11.72 -5.15
C ASN A 66 16.66 -11.56 -4.48
N ASP A 67 17.74 -11.82 -5.21
CA ASP A 67 19.10 -11.69 -4.69
C ASP A 67 19.44 -10.25 -4.33
N LEU A 68 19.05 -9.28 -5.17
CA LEU A 68 19.15 -7.86 -4.84
C LEU A 68 18.31 -7.51 -3.61
N ALA A 69 17.08 -8.00 -3.51
CA ALA A 69 16.22 -7.75 -2.34
C ALA A 69 16.86 -8.27 -1.05
N ARG A 70 17.48 -9.45 -1.09
CA ARG A 70 18.21 -10.03 0.06
C ARG A 70 19.43 -9.19 0.44
N LEU A 71 20.23 -8.76 -0.55
CA LEU A 71 21.39 -7.89 -0.32
C LEU A 71 20.96 -6.58 0.36
N LEU A 72 19.96 -5.90 -0.19
CA LEU A 72 19.41 -4.66 0.36
C LEU A 72 18.81 -4.87 1.75
N ALA A 73 18.24 -6.04 2.03
CA ALA A 73 17.69 -6.36 3.32
C ALA A 73 18.75 -6.65 4.40
N GLY A 74 20.04 -6.71 4.05
CA GLY A 74 21.09 -7.18 4.96
C GLY A 74 20.93 -8.67 5.29
N MET A 75 20.41 -9.46 4.34
CA MET A 75 20.28 -10.92 4.46
C MET A 75 21.40 -11.60 3.68
N PRO A 76 21.89 -12.76 4.12
CA PRO A 76 22.98 -13.45 3.44
C PRO A 76 22.60 -13.85 2.01
N ALA A 77 23.59 -13.87 1.12
CA ALA A 77 23.44 -14.35 -0.25
C ALA A 77 23.05 -15.83 -0.27
N GLU A 78 22.22 -16.21 -1.24
CA GLU A 78 21.97 -17.61 -1.54
C GLU A 78 23.08 -18.18 -2.42
N LYS A 79 23.30 -19.50 -2.35
CA LYS A 79 24.32 -20.19 -3.15
C LYS A 79 24.20 -19.82 -4.64
N GLY A 80 25.33 -19.48 -5.25
CA GLY A 80 25.43 -19.07 -6.66
C GLY A 80 24.91 -17.66 -6.99
N SER A 81 24.62 -16.83 -5.98
CA SER A 81 24.23 -15.44 -6.22
C SER A 81 25.43 -14.61 -6.64
N VAL A 82 25.31 -13.87 -7.74
CA VAL A 82 26.32 -12.88 -8.15
C VAL A 82 26.44 -11.75 -7.12
N MET A 83 25.36 -11.47 -6.37
CA MET A 83 25.35 -10.46 -5.31
C MET A 83 26.19 -10.84 -4.09
N ALA A 84 26.71 -12.07 -4.04
CA ALA A 84 27.58 -12.54 -2.95
C ALA A 84 28.87 -11.71 -2.85
N GLU A 85 29.36 -11.14 -3.95
CA GLU A 85 30.56 -10.29 -3.94
C GLU A 85 30.42 -9.08 -3.01
N TYR A 86 29.23 -8.46 -2.96
CA TYR A 86 28.97 -7.27 -2.16
C TYR A 86 28.89 -7.55 -0.65
N HIS A 87 28.70 -8.82 -0.25
CA HIS A 87 28.58 -9.23 1.16
C HIS A 87 29.92 -9.20 1.91
N ASN A 88 31.04 -9.20 1.17
CA ASN A 88 32.38 -9.21 1.75
C ASN A 88 32.88 -7.81 2.10
N SER A 89 32.18 -6.75 1.71
CA SER A 89 32.58 -5.37 2.02
C SER A 89 32.31 -5.02 3.49
N GLU A 90 33.25 -4.29 4.11
CA GLU A 90 33.11 -3.84 5.50
C GLU A 90 31.87 -2.97 5.71
N ASP A 91 31.57 -2.08 4.75
CA ASP A 91 30.39 -1.22 4.78
C ASP A 91 29.08 -2.02 4.77
N TRP A 92 28.98 -3.08 3.97
CA TRP A 92 27.79 -3.94 3.97
C TRP A 92 27.68 -4.76 5.26
N GLN A 93 28.79 -5.29 5.78
CA GLN A 93 28.78 -6.05 7.03
C GLN A 93 28.40 -5.18 8.24
N ALA A 94 28.83 -3.92 8.26
CA ALA A 94 28.40 -2.94 9.25
C ALA A 94 26.89 -2.68 9.14
N TYR A 95 26.40 -2.42 7.92
CA TYR A 95 24.98 -2.26 7.63
C TYR A 95 24.14 -3.47 8.06
N GLN A 96 24.58 -4.68 7.72
CA GLN A 96 23.87 -5.92 7.99
C GLN A 96 23.59 -6.09 9.50
N LYS A 97 24.57 -5.79 10.36
CA LYS A 97 24.40 -5.84 11.82
C LYS A 97 23.33 -4.86 12.31
N VAL A 98 23.31 -3.64 11.77
CA VAL A 98 22.31 -2.61 12.11
C VAL A 98 20.92 -3.05 11.62
N ALA A 99 20.81 -3.45 10.36
CA ALA A 99 19.56 -3.91 9.76
C ALA A 99 18.97 -5.09 10.55
N GLU A 100 19.78 -6.08 10.89
CA GLU A 100 19.34 -7.25 11.67
C GLU A 100 18.73 -6.84 13.02
N LYS A 101 19.40 -5.96 13.77
CA LYS A 101 18.88 -5.47 15.05
C LYS A 101 17.54 -4.74 14.91
N ILE A 102 17.37 -3.92 13.86
CA ILE A 102 16.11 -3.21 13.62
C ILE A 102 14.98 -4.21 13.31
N TRP A 103 15.26 -5.23 12.50
CA TRP A 103 14.27 -6.22 12.08
C TRP A 103 13.89 -7.22 13.16
N GLN A 104 14.82 -7.63 14.03
CA GLN A 104 14.56 -8.61 15.10
C GLN A 104 13.39 -8.21 15.98
N LYS A 105 13.31 -6.95 16.42
CA LYS A 105 12.20 -6.48 17.27
C LYS A 105 10.85 -6.63 16.56
N ILE A 106 10.79 -6.28 15.28
CA ILE A 106 9.54 -6.34 14.51
C ILE A 106 9.14 -7.78 14.21
N LEU A 107 10.08 -8.63 13.83
CA LEU A 107 9.80 -10.01 13.44
C LEU A 107 9.53 -10.93 14.64
N ASN A 108 10.12 -10.65 15.80
CA ASN A 108 10.00 -11.52 16.97
C ASN A 108 8.91 -11.06 17.95
N GLU A 109 8.59 -9.77 18.03
CA GLU A 109 7.61 -9.25 18.99
C GLU A 109 6.34 -8.75 18.29
N LYS A 110 6.49 -7.74 17.42
CA LYS A 110 5.33 -6.99 16.90
C LYS A 110 4.53 -7.78 15.87
N ARG A 111 5.20 -8.38 14.89
CA ARG A 111 4.56 -9.10 13.79
C ARG A 111 3.83 -10.37 14.25
N PRO A 112 4.35 -11.20 15.17
CA PRO A 112 3.60 -12.32 15.72
C PRO A 112 2.29 -11.87 16.38
N ALA A 113 2.30 -10.81 17.20
CA ALA A 113 1.08 -10.26 17.80
C ALA A 113 0.08 -9.77 16.74
N MET A 114 0.55 -9.16 15.66
CA MET A 114 -0.28 -8.76 14.51
C MET A 114 -0.89 -9.97 13.78
N LEU A 115 -0.12 -11.05 13.60
CA LEU A 115 -0.60 -12.27 12.93
C LEU A 115 -1.66 -12.99 13.77
N GLU A 116 -1.45 -13.13 15.08
CA GLU A 116 -2.44 -13.76 15.95
C GLU A 116 -3.74 -12.95 16.02
N TRP A 117 -3.64 -11.62 16.11
CA TRP A 117 -4.80 -10.74 16.01
C TRP A 117 -5.49 -10.85 14.64
N GLN A 118 -4.73 -10.89 13.54
CA GLN A 118 -5.26 -11.04 12.18
C GLN A 118 -6.05 -12.35 12.03
N LYS A 119 -5.51 -13.48 12.49
CA LYS A 119 -6.19 -14.79 12.43
C LYS A 119 -7.51 -14.80 13.19
N LYS A 120 -7.61 -14.02 14.27
CA LYS A 120 -8.82 -13.93 15.10
C LYS A 120 -9.86 -12.96 14.55
N HIS A 121 -9.44 -11.84 13.96
CA HIS A 121 -10.33 -10.71 13.68
C HIS A 121 -10.50 -10.37 12.20
N LEU A 122 -9.61 -10.83 11.32
CA LEU A 122 -9.68 -10.57 9.88
C LEU A 122 -10.01 -11.84 9.06
N GLN A 123 -10.78 -12.76 9.64
CA GLN A 123 -11.20 -14.00 8.98
C GLN A 123 -12.07 -13.71 7.75
N ALA A 124 -13.13 -12.91 7.89
CA ALA A 124 -14.02 -12.56 6.78
C ALA A 124 -13.32 -11.77 5.64
N PRO A 125 -12.46 -10.76 5.93
CA PRO A 125 -11.61 -10.14 4.92
C PRO A 125 -10.70 -11.12 4.17
N ASN A 126 -10.21 -12.17 4.85
CA ASN A 126 -9.26 -13.15 4.31
C ASN A 126 -9.88 -14.49 3.85
N THR A 127 -11.21 -14.64 3.91
CA THR A 127 -11.88 -15.92 3.61
C THR A 127 -11.70 -16.39 2.17
N GLN A 128 -11.41 -15.46 1.25
CA GLN A 128 -11.15 -15.77 -0.15
C GLN A 128 -10.06 -14.85 -0.72
N PRO A 129 -9.39 -15.29 -1.79
CA PRO A 129 -8.50 -14.43 -2.56
C PRO A 129 -9.19 -13.19 -3.11
N GLY A 130 -8.43 -12.13 -3.33
CA GLY A 130 -8.93 -10.91 -3.94
C GLY A 130 -7.88 -9.80 -3.97
N LEU A 131 -8.33 -8.61 -4.40
CA LEU A 131 -7.51 -7.41 -4.45
C LEU A 131 -7.55 -6.66 -3.11
N LEU A 132 -6.37 -6.29 -2.61
CA LEU A 132 -6.18 -5.29 -1.57
C LEU A 132 -5.85 -3.95 -2.21
N PHE A 133 -6.67 -2.93 -1.96
CA PHE A 133 -6.37 -1.55 -2.29
C PHE A 133 -5.83 -0.82 -1.06
N TYR A 134 -4.67 -0.21 -1.17
CA TYR A 134 -4.00 0.46 -0.06
C TYR A 134 -3.50 1.85 -0.50
N PRO A 135 -4.40 2.84 -0.60
CA PRO A 135 -4.01 4.20 -0.92
C PRO A 135 -3.31 4.86 0.28
N PHE A 136 -2.46 5.85 0.00
CA PHE A 136 -1.63 6.55 1.00
C PHE A 136 -0.68 5.61 1.77
N SER A 137 -0.20 4.55 1.13
CA SER A 137 0.52 3.46 1.79
C SER A 137 2.02 3.67 1.96
N GLY A 138 2.64 4.46 1.09
CA GLY A 138 4.09 4.41 0.91
C GLY A 138 4.56 2.98 0.60
N PRO A 139 5.79 2.58 0.95
CA PRO A 139 6.26 1.21 0.76
C PRO A 139 5.84 0.22 1.86
N ASP A 140 4.69 0.41 2.54
CA ASP A 140 4.26 -0.44 3.67
C ASP A 140 3.75 -1.84 3.29
N PHE A 141 4.64 -2.67 2.76
CA PHE A 141 4.34 -4.06 2.47
C PHE A 141 4.23 -4.93 3.73
N LEU A 142 4.85 -4.51 4.84
CA LEU A 142 4.79 -5.25 6.11
C LEU A 142 3.33 -5.42 6.57
N HIS A 143 2.58 -4.33 6.69
CA HIS A 143 1.20 -4.41 7.16
C HIS A 143 0.28 -5.01 6.09
N ALA A 144 0.48 -4.68 4.81
CA ALA A 144 -0.29 -5.26 3.71
C ALA A 144 -0.22 -6.81 3.72
N SER A 145 0.98 -7.37 3.75
CA SER A 145 1.19 -8.82 3.76
C SER A 145 0.85 -9.49 5.09
N THR A 146 0.89 -8.76 6.20
CA THR A 146 0.56 -9.29 7.53
C THR A 146 -0.96 -9.35 7.75
N PHE A 147 -1.72 -8.33 7.35
CA PHE A 147 -3.16 -8.26 7.56
C PHE A 147 -3.98 -8.96 6.47
N TYR A 148 -3.45 -9.04 5.25
CA TYR A 148 -4.16 -9.61 4.11
C TYR A 148 -3.36 -10.71 3.40
N PRO A 149 -2.99 -11.80 4.10
CA PRO A 149 -2.28 -12.91 3.49
C PRO A 149 -3.06 -13.60 2.35
N SER A 150 -4.39 -13.45 2.25
CA SER A 150 -5.16 -14.01 1.13
C SER A 150 -5.10 -13.17 -0.14
N ALA A 151 -4.63 -11.92 -0.07
CA ALA A 151 -4.61 -11.03 -1.23
C ALA A 151 -3.71 -11.61 -2.34
N THR A 152 -4.26 -11.74 -3.54
CA THR A 152 -3.52 -12.18 -4.74
C THR A 152 -2.96 -10.99 -5.51
N GLU A 153 -3.59 -9.84 -5.36
CA GLU A 153 -3.17 -8.58 -5.93
C GLU A 153 -3.21 -7.49 -4.85
N ILE A 154 -2.16 -6.69 -4.78
CA ILE A 154 -2.01 -5.58 -3.85
C ILE A 154 -1.75 -4.33 -4.68
N VAL A 155 -2.63 -3.33 -4.61
CA VAL A 155 -2.44 -2.03 -5.29
C VAL A 155 -2.18 -0.97 -4.23
N MET A 156 -0.96 -0.45 -4.23
CA MET A 156 -0.47 0.58 -3.32
C MET A 156 -0.27 1.88 -4.09
N MET A 157 -0.59 3.00 -3.44
CA MET A 157 -0.48 4.33 -4.05
C MET A 157 0.06 5.33 -3.02
N GLY A 158 0.97 6.19 -3.47
CA GLY A 158 1.59 7.24 -2.64
C GLY A 158 2.18 8.36 -3.49
N LEU A 159 2.67 9.43 -2.86
CA LEU A 159 3.33 10.56 -3.54
C LEU A 159 4.81 10.31 -3.81
N GLU A 160 5.35 9.24 -3.23
CA GLU A 160 6.75 8.89 -3.35
C GLU A 160 7.03 8.39 -4.76
N PRO A 161 8.19 8.73 -5.34
CA PRO A 161 8.57 8.17 -6.62
C PRO A 161 8.65 6.64 -6.56
N ILE A 162 8.38 5.98 -7.70
CA ILE A 162 8.51 4.51 -7.79
C ILE A 162 9.98 4.05 -7.67
N GLY A 163 10.92 4.92 -8.07
CA GLY A 163 12.36 4.65 -8.06
C GLY A 163 12.81 3.65 -9.13
N ASN A 164 14.09 3.32 -9.09
CA ASN A 164 14.71 2.35 -10.00
C ASN A 164 15.37 1.21 -9.22
N LEU A 165 15.79 0.17 -9.95
CA LEU A 165 16.61 -0.88 -9.35
C LEU A 165 17.97 -0.31 -8.96
N PRO A 166 18.44 -0.53 -7.72
CA PRO A 166 19.79 -0.15 -7.33
C PRO A 166 20.86 -0.84 -8.20
N ASP A 167 21.76 -0.04 -8.76
CA ASP A 167 22.95 -0.51 -9.46
C ASP A 167 24.09 -0.67 -8.46
N MET A 168 24.28 -1.90 -7.98
CA MET A 168 25.26 -2.19 -6.94
C MET A 168 26.71 -1.97 -7.39
N GLY A 169 26.99 -2.09 -8.69
CA GLY A 169 28.31 -1.78 -9.25
C GLY A 169 28.63 -0.30 -9.07
N LYS A 170 27.70 0.58 -9.48
CA LYS A 170 27.83 2.03 -9.26
C LYS A 170 27.83 2.41 -7.79
N ILE A 171 27.01 1.74 -6.97
CA ILE A 171 26.96 2.01 -5.52
C ILE A 171 28.31 1.76 -4.88
N THR A 172 28.92 0.62 -5.21
CA THR A 172 30.23 0.22 -4.69
C THR A 172 31.35 1.15 -5.14
N GLN A 173 31.31 1.64 -6.38
CA GLN A 173 32.31 2.57 -6.91
C GLN A 173 32.22 3.99 -6.33
N GLN A 174 31.01 4.42 -5.90
CA GLN A 174 30.73 5.82 -5.53
C GLN A 174 30.30 5.94 -4.06
N SER A 175 31.08 5.41 -3.12
CA SER A 175 30.81 5.45 -1.66
C SER A 175 29.56 4.65 -1.23
N PRO A 176 29.69 3.33 -1.00
CA PRO A 176 28.59 2.47 -0.55
C PRO A 176 28.11 2.81 0.87
N LYS A 177 28.99 3.35 1.73
CA LYS A 177 28.66 3.79 3.09
C LYS A 177 27.48 4.75 3.17
N ASN A 178 27.42 5.75 2.28
CA ASN A 178 26.34 6.74 2.29
C ASN A 178 25.00 6.11 1.88
N TYR A 179 25.06 5.21 0.90
CA TYR A 179 23.90 4.47 0.45
C TYR A 179 23.30 3.62 1.59
N TYR A 180 24.14 2.84 2.27
CA TYR A 180 23.66 2.01 3.38
C TYR A 180 23.14 2.83 4.57
N LYS A 181 23.79 3.95 4.92
CA LYS A 181 23.25 4.88 5.93
C LYS A 181 21.90 5.47 5.54
N GLY A 182 21.70 5.77 4.27
CA GLY A 182 20.41 6.21 3.73
C GLY A 182 19.34 5.13 3.91
N LEU A 183 19.66 3.87 3.58
CA LEU A 183 18.76 2.74 3.80
C LEU A 183 18.44 2.53 5.29
N GLU A 184 19.44 2.56 6.18
CA GLU A 184 19.23 2.44 7.62
C GLU A 184 18.23 3.48 8.13
N ARG A 185 18.40 4.74 7.74
CA ARG A 185 17.54 5.85 8.14
C ARG A 185 16.11 5.64 7.62
N ALA A 186 15.98 5.32 6.33
CA ALA A 186 14.68 5.07 5.69
C ALA A 186 13.92 3.92 6.39
N LEU A 187 14.62 2.86 6.80
CA LEU A 187 14.03 1.72 7.49
C LEU A 187 13.72 1.99 8.97
N TYR A 188 14.57 2.75 9.66
CA TYR A 188 14.43 3.02 11.09
C TYR A 188 13.12 3.76 11.40
N ALA A 189 12.74 4.74 10.57
CA ALA A 189 11.50 5.49 10.74
C ALA A 189 10.26 4.57 10.71
N VAL A 190 10.17 3.67 9.73
CA VAL A 190 9.01 2.78 9.54
C VAL A 190 8.89 1.78 10.68
N LEU A 191 10.01 1.16 11.03
CA LEU A 191 10.04 0.06 12.00
C LEU A 191 9.88 0.58 13.43
N LYS A 192 10.29 1.83 13.71
CA LYS A 192 10.06 2.45 15.02
C LYS A 192 8.64 2.98 15.20
N TYR A 193 8.10 3.68 14.22
CA TYR A 193 6.84 4.42 14.39
C TYR A 193 5.62 3.68 13.85
N SER A 194 5.74 2.53 13.18
CA SER A 194 4.62 1.82 12.53
C SER A 194 4.00 2.52 11.32
N PHE A 195 4.52 3.68 10.94
CA PHE A 195 4.09 4.46 9.79
C PHE A 195 5.28 5.25 9.23
N PHE A 196 5.11 5.73 8.00
CA PHE A 196 6.07 6.62 7.38
C PHE A 196 5.71 8.08 7.70
N ILE A 197 6.72 8.87 8.08
CA ILE A 197 6.55 10.31 8.23
C ILE A 197 6.78 10.95 6.85
N THR A 198 5.77 11.56 6.25
CA THR A 198 5.82 12.09 4.88
C THR A 198 7.00 13.05 4.64
N LYS A 199 7.36 13.87 5.62
CA LYS A 199 8.53 14.76 5.55
C LYS A 199 9.86 13.98 5.52
N ASP A 200 9.94 12.89 6.27
CA ASP A 200 11.12 12.03 6.28
C ASP A 200 11.17 11.18 5.00
N MET A 201 10.03 10.72 4.48
CA MET A 201 9.95 10.02 3.18
C MET A 201 10.48 10.86 2.02
N ASP A 202 10.23 12.17 2.04
CA ASP A 202 10.74 13.12 1.05
C ASP A 202 12.28 13.26 1.14
N VAL A 203 12.87 13.07 2.33
CA VAL A 203 14.33 12.98 2.50
C VAL A 203 14.87 11.60 2.14
N ASP A 204 14.13 10.56 2.51
CA ASP A 204 14.59 9.18 2.48
C ASP A 204 14.40 8.51 1.11
N PHE A 205 13.43 8.95 0.29
CA PHE A 205 13.08 8.32 -1.00
C PHE A 205 13.15 9.26 -2.21
N ARG A 206 13.55 10.53 -2.05
CA ARG A 206 13.75 11.45 -3.18
C ARG A 206 15.22 11.83 -3.39
N GLY A 207 16.14 10.95 -3.01
CA GLY A 207 17.55 11.13 -3.32
C GLY A 207 18.28 12.23 -2.55
N ARG A 208 17.72 12.73 -1.43
CA ARG A 208 18.32 13.86 -0.70
C ARG A 208 19.58 13.50 0.09
N ILE A 209 19.66 12.27 0.59
CA ILE A 209 20.86 11.76 1.28
C ILE A 209 21.80 11.11 0.26
N ASP A 210 21.21 10.33 -0.64
CA ASP A 210 21.91 9.61 -1.69
C ASP A 210 21.00 9.53 -2.91
N GLN A 211 21.41 10.09 -4.04
CA GLN A 211 20.59 10.15 -5.26
C GLN A 211 20.19 8.76 -5.79
N ARG A 212 20.88 7.70 -5.34
CA ARG A 212 20.60 6.31 -5.71
C ARG A 212 19.46 5.69 -4.90
N ILE A 213 18.97 6.39 -3.86
CA ILE A 213 17.70 6.07 -3.18
C ILE A 213 16.63 7.02 -3.74
N ASP A 214 16.11 6.64 -4.91
CA ASP A 214 15.29 7.48 -5.76
C ASP A 214 13.80 7.11 -5.77
N GLY A 215 13.37 6.26 -4.84
CA GLY A 215 11.96 5.92 -4.68
C GLY A 215 11.70 4.75 -3.74
N THR A 216 10.50 4.18 -3.85
CA THR A 216 9.99 3.15 -2.92
C THR A 216 10.41 1.73 -3.24
N LEU A 217 10.87 1.44 -4.47
CA LEU A 217 11.23 0.09 -4.89
C LEU A 217 12.25 -0.60 -3.96
N PRO A 218 13.40 0.02 -3.57
CA PRO A 218 14.33 -0.62 -2.63
C PRO A 218 13.67 -0.98 -1.30
N ALA A 219 12.84 -0.11 -0.75
CA ALA A 219 12.12 -0.36 0.50
C ALA A 219 11.12 -1.52 0.35
N LEU A 220 10.33 -1.56 -0.72
CA LEU A 220 9.41 -2.67 -1.01
C LEU A 220 10.16 -4.01 -1.09
N MET A 221 11.32 -4.02 -1.76
CA MET A 221 12.16 -5.22 -1.86
C MET A 221 12.66 -5.69 -0.50
N ILE A 222 13.12 -4.76 0.35
CA ILE A 222 13.55 -5.06 1.72
C ILE A 222 12.39 -5.63 2.55
N PHE A 223 11.22 -4.99 2.53
CA PHE A 223 10.03 -5.47 3.25
C PHE A 223 9.63 -6.87 2.78
N MET A 224 9.63 -7.14 1.48
CA MET A 224 9.31 -8.47 0.93
C MET A 224 10.28 -9.53 1.44
N ALA A 225 11.60 -9.30 1.30
CA ALA A 225 12.63 -10.25 1.73
C ALA A 225 12.53 -10.53 3.24
N ARG A 226 12.44 -9.47 4.06
CA ARG A 226 12.37 -9.58 5.53
C ARG A 226 11.07 -10.18 6.04
N THR A 227 10.00 -10.12 5.27
CA THR A 227 8.72 -10.77 5.63
C THR A 227 8.61 -12.21 5.12
N GLY A 228 9.66 -12.74 4.48
CA GLY A 228 9.75 -14.12 3.99
C GLY A 228 9.15 -14.34 2.60
N HIS A 229 8.94 -13.26 1.84
CA HIS A 229 8.49 -13.30 0.46
C HIS A 229 9.68 -13.24 -0.50
N ARG A 230 9.54 -13.92 -1.63
CA ARG A 230 10.55 -13.99 -2.68
C ARG A 230 10.04 -13.29 -3.93
N ILE A 231 10.86 -12.42 -4.50
CA ILE A 231 10.52 -11.69 -5.71
C ILE A 231 10.84 -12.56 -6.92
N LEU A 232 9.83 -12.84 -7.73
CA LEU A 232 9.93 -13.62 -8.95
C LEU A 232 10.29 -12.74 -10.15
N ASN A 233 9.67 -11.57 -10.22
CA ASN A 233 9.86 -10.64 -11.34
C ASN A 233 9.62 -9.19 -10.91
N TYR A 234 10.27 -8.26 -11.61
CA TYR A 234 9.99 -6.83 -11.56
C TYR A 234 9.73 -6.30 -12.97
N GLU A 235 8.63 -5.58 -13.12
CA GLU A 235 8.23 -4.88 -14.33
C GLU A 235 7.90 -3.43 -13.99
N LYS A 236 8.06 -2.54 -14.96
CA LYS A 236 7.51 -1.18 -14.92
C LYS A 236 6.21 -1.19 -15.73
N VAL A 237 5.16 -0.56 -15.21
CA VAL A 237 3.86 -0.45 -15.88
C VAL A 237 3.45 1.01 -16.05
N ALA A 238 2.58 1.29 -17.01
CA ALA A 238 1.97 2.60 -17.21
C ALA A 238 0.44 2.48 -17.19
N ILE A 239 -0.24 3.51 -16.67
CA ILE A 239 -1.69 3.65 -16.77
C ILE A 239 -2.02 4.34 -18.11
N THR A 240 -2.83 3.70 -18.95
CA THR A 240 -3.30 4.25 -20.23
C THR A 240 -4.43 5.28 -20.01
N PRO A 241 -4.76 6.13 -21.00
CA PRO A 241 -5.89 7.06 -20.91
C PRO A 241 -7.26 6.40 -20.61
N GLU A 242 -7.39 5.10 -20.90
CA GLU A 242 -8.56 4.26 -20.64
C GLU A 242 -8.54 3.66 -19.23
N GLY A 243 -7.50 3.89 -18.44
CA GLY A 243 -7.34 3.31 -17.10
C GLY A 243 -6.88 1.86 -17.11
N LYS A 244 -6.22 1.39 -18.18
CA LYS A 244 -5.64 0.04 -18.26
C LYS A 244 -4.15 0.06 -17.93
N LEU A 245 -3.58 -1.10 -17.60
CA LEU A 245 -2.14 -1.24 -17.37
C LEU A 245 -1.45 -1.84 -18.58
N GLU A 246 -0.32 -1.24 -18.94
CA GLU A 246 0.59 -1.77 -19.96
C GLU A 246 2.00 -1.91 -19.38
N THR A 247 2.64 -3.05 -19.62
CA THR A 247 4.06 -3.24 -19.28
C THR A 247 4.91 -2.39 -20.23
N ILE A 248 5.89 -1.68 -19.68
CA ILE A 248 6.84 -0.87 -20.42
C ILE A 248 8.27 -1.30 -20.12
N ALA A 249 9.19 -0.93 -21.02
CA ALA A 249 10.61 -1.20 -20.82
C ALA A 249 11.14 -0.51 -19.55
N LEU A 250 12.06 -1.18 -18.83
CA LEU A 250 12.58 -0.69 -17.55
C LEU A 250 13.38 0.60 -17.70
N ASP A 251 14.08 0.76 -18.82
CA ASP A 251 14.87 1.92 -19.23
C ASP A 251 14.04 3.04 -19.86
N LYS A 252 12.73 2.83 -20.09
CA LYS A 252 11.86 3.88 -20.62
C LYS A 252 11.87 5.10 -19.69
N VAL A 253 12.23 6.24 -20.27
CA VAL A 253 12.16 7.55 -19.62
C VAL A 253 10.70 7.87 -19.29
N THR A 254 10.46 8.31 -18.06
CA THR A 254 9.12 8.64 -17.58
C THR A 254 8.64 9.98 -18.12
N ASP A 255 7.47 10.01 -18.77
CA ASP A 255 6.73 11.22 -19.12
C ASP A 255 5.86 11.69 -17.95
N LYS A 256 5.94 12.98 -17.60
CA LYS A 256 5.14 13.59 -16.53
C LYS A 256 3.62 13.47 -16.77
N LYS A 257 3.18 13.26 -18.01
CA LYS A 257 1.77 13.07 -18.38
C LYS A 257 1.24 11.67 -18.09
N VAL A 258 2.13 10.69 -17.88
CA VAL A 258 1.78 9.28 -17.68
C VAL A 258 2.03 8.89 -16.24
N TYR A 259 1.12 8.10 -15.66
CA TYR A 259 1.39 7.48 -14.36
C TYR A 259 2.11 6.16 -14.56
N TYR A 260 3.29 6.06 -13.98
CA TYR A 260 4.08 4.84 -13.95
C TYR A 260 3.95 4.14 -12.61
N GLY A 261 4.03 2.82 -12.67
CA GLY A 261 4.00 1.95 -11.50
C GLY A 261 5.11 0.91 -11.53
N THR A 262 5.47 0.47 -10.34
CA THR A 262 6.24 -0.74 -10.11
C THR A 262 5.28 -1.92 -10.06
N LYS A 263 5.57 -3.01 -10.76
CA LYS A 263 4.90 -4.31 -10.62
C LYS A 263 5.91 -5.35 -10.14
N LEU A 264 5.66 -5.93 -8.97
CA LEU A 264 6.45 -7.02 -8.39
C LEU A 264 5.60 -8.29 -8.38
N THR A 265 6.06 -9.32 -9.07
CA THR A 265 5.49 -10.66 -8.93
C THR A 265 6.28 -11.38 -7.85
N PHE A 266 5.61 -11.97 -6.86
CA PHE A 266 6.25 -12.58 -5.70
C PHE A 266 5.50 -13.82 -5.22
N HIS A 267 6.12 -14.57 -4.32
CA HIS A 267 5.44 -15.64 -3.60
C HIS A 267 6.03 -15.79 -2.19
N LYS A 268 5.30 -16.46 -1.31
CA LYS A 268 5.82 -16.91 -0.01
C LYS A 268 6.11 -18.41 -0.07
N LYS A 269 7.07 -18.88 0.74
CA LYS A 269 7.32 -20.32 0.92
C LYS A 269 6.03 -21.02 1.37
N GLY A 270 5.68 -22.11 0.69
CA GLY A 270 4.45 -22.88 0.95
C GLY A 270 3.25 -22.46 0.10
N GLU A 271 3.32 -21.33 -0.62
CA GLU A 271 2.29 -20.95 -1.58
C GLU A 271 2.48 -21.66 -2.93
N THR A 272 1.37 -22.00 -3.59
CA THR A 272 1.35 -22.66 -4.90
C THR A 272 1.04 -21.70 -6.04
N LYS A 273 0.69 -20.45 -5.74
CA LYS A 273 0.41 -19.39 -6.71
C LYS A 273 1.25 -18.15 -6.42
N ALA A 274 1.75 -17.53 -7.49
CA ALA A 274 2.35 -16.21 -7.41
C ALA A 274 1.29 -15.14 -7.14
N LYS A 275 1.72 -14.05 -6.54
CA LYS A 275 0.94 -12.85 -6.22
C LYS A 275 1.59 -11.63 -6.85
N THR A 276 0.83 -10.55 -6.99
CA THR A 276 1.31 -9.32 -7.60
C THR A 276 1.14 -8.13 -6.67
N LEU A 277 2.16 -7.31 -6.58
CA LEU A 277 2.09 -5.98 -5.96
C LEU A 277 2.31 -4.92 -7.01
N TYR A 278 1.46 -3.92 -7.01
CA TYR A 278 1.62 -2.68 -7.74
C TYR A 278 1.86 -1.53 -6.77
N PHE A 279 2.82 -0.66 -7.08
CA PHE A 279 2.98 0.63 -6.41
C PHE A 279 2.98 1.74 -7.45
N PHE A 280 2.12 2.75 -7.27
CA PHE A 280 2.05 3.92 -8.15
C PHE A 280 2.41 5.21 -7.40
N SER A 281 3.21 6.04 -8.05
CA SER A 281 3.46 7.42 -7.63
C SER A 281 2.37 8.32 -8.21
N VAL A 282 1.38 8.70 -7.41
CA VAL A 282 0.17 9.41 -7.84
C VAL A 282 -0.27 10.46 -6.82
N ASN A 283 -0.97 11.49 -7.30
CA ASN A 283 -1.66 12.44 -6.44
C ASN A 283 -3.14 12.04 -6.31
N LEU A 284 -3.54 11.65 -5.10
CA LEU A 284 -4.91 11.23 -4.78
C LEU A 284 -5.82 12.37 -4.33
N SER A 285 -5.32 13.61 -4.26
CA SER A 285 -6.18 14.78 -4.05
C SER A 285 -6.98 15.08 -5.31
N ASN A 286 -8.10 15.78 -5.15
CA ASN A 286 -8.94 16.21 -6.26
C ASN A 286 -8.21 17.21 -7.17
N SER A 287 -7.41 18.10 -6.59
CA SER A 287 -6.69 19.18 -7.30
C SER A 287 -5.22 18.84 -7.55
N PRO A 288 -4.50 19.56 -8.42
CA PRO A 288 -3.08 19.33 -8.62
C PRO A 288 -2.26 19.56 -7.34
N TYR A 289 -1.21 18.76 -7.15
CA TYR A 289 -0.30 18.86 -6.01
C TYR A 289 1.11 18.40 -6.42
N LEU A 290 2.14 19.15 -6.01
CA LEU A 290 3.56 18.88 -6.33
C LEU A 290 3.81 18.65 -7.84
N GLY A 291 3.12 19.40 -8.71
CA GLY A 291 3.25 19.26 -10.17
C GLY A 291 2.58 18.01 -10.77
N MET A 292 1.87 17.23 -9.96
CA MET A 292 1.08 16.07 -10.38
C MET A 292 -0.39 16.47 -10.50
N GLY A 293 -1.06 16.10 -11.61
CA GLY A 293 -2.50 16.31 -11.76
C GLY A 293 -3.29 15.62 -10.65
N GLY A 294 -4.40 16.21 -10.22
CA GLY A 294 -5.31 15.60 -9.25
C GLY A 294 -6.39 14.76 -9.92
N LEU A 295 -7.24 14.14 -9.12
CA LEU A 295 -8.32 13.25 -9.58
C LEU A 295 -9.43 13.97 -10.37
N GLN A 296 -9.46 15.31 -10.38
CA GLN A 296 -10.31 16.07 -11.29
C GLN A 296 -9.75 16.11 -12.72
N GLN A 297 -8.42 16.12 -12.87
CA GLN A 297 -7.76 16.19 -14.17
C GLN A 297 -7.38 14.80 -14.72
N ARG A 298 -7.10 13.84 -13.83
CA ARG A 298 -6.57 12.51 -14.17
C ARG A 298 -7.67 11.46 -14.29
N THR A 299 -8.43 11.55 -15.37
CA THR A 299 -9.50 10.60 -15.69
C THR A 299 -8.99 9.19 -15.91
N ASP A 300 -7.76 9.04 -16.41
CA ASP A 300 -7.03 7.79 -16.53
C ASP A 300 -6.85 7.07 -15.18
N LEU A 301 -6.39 7.79 -14.17
CA LEU A 301 -6.21 7.25 -12.82
C LEU A 301 -7.55 6.92 -12.16
N VAL A 302 -8.56 7.77 -12.33
CA VAL A 302 -9.92 7.50 -11.82
C VAL A 302 -10.48 6.22 -12.43
N LYS A 303 -10.42 6.06 -13.76
CA LYS A 303 -10.87 4.83 -14.45
C LYS A 303 -10.11 3.60 -13.96
N TYR A 304 -8.80 3.69 -13.77
CA TYR A 304 -8.01 2.59 -13.22
C TYR A 304 -8.48 2.20 -11.82
N MET A 305 -8.61 3.17 -10.90
CA MET A 305 -9.09 2.91 -9.54
C MET A 305 -10.50 2.31 -9.54
N GLU A 306 -11.40 2.84 -10.38
CA GLU A 306 -12.76 2.32 -10.50
C GLU A 306 -12.79 0.90 -11.10
N SER A 307 -11.77 0.48 -11.84
CA SER A 307 -11.67 -0.89 -12.36
C SER A 307 -11.25 -1.93 -11.30
N LEU A 308 -10.60 -1.50 -10.20
CA LEU A 308 -9.97 -2.41 -9.23
C LEU A 308 -10.96 -3.30 -8.46
N LYS A 309 -12.18 -2.78 -8.21
CA LYS A 309 -13.23 -3.47 -7.43
C LYS A 309 -12.68 -4.19 -6.19
N PRO A 310 -11.97 -3.48 -5.29
CA PRO A 310 -11.26 -4.11 -4.18
C PRO A 310 -12.20 -4.88 -3.26
N ARG A 311 -11.79 -6.10 -2.88
CA ARG A 311 -12.44 -6.79 -1.77
C ARG A 311 -12.15 -6.06 -0.47
N ASN A 312 -10.87 -5.78 -0.25
CA ASN A 312 -10.35 -5.18 0.95
C ASN A 312 -9.71 -3.83 0.62
N THR A 313 -10.01 -2.81 1.42
CA THR A 313 -9.26 -1.57 1.45
C THR A 313 -8.62 -1.38 2.82
N TYR A 314 -7.36 -0.98 2.83
CA TYR A 314 -6.63 -0.67 4.05
C TYR A 314 -6.18 0.78 4.06
N LEU A 315 -6.34 1.46 5.19
CA LEU A 315 -5.92 2.84 5.40
C LEU A 315 -5.17 2.92 6.72
N LYS A 316 -3.98 3.52 6.72
CA LYS A 316 -3.21 3.73 7.94
C LYS A 316 -2.35 4.97 7.81
N SER A 317 -2.39 5.82 8.83
CA SER A 317 -1.59 7.05 8.87
C SER A 317 -1.79 7.91 7.61
N ALA A 318 -3.03 8.01 7.14
CA ALA A 318 -3.42 8.69 5.91
C ALA A 318 -3.62 10.20 6.09
N SER A 319 -2.94 10.79 7.09
CA SER A 319 -2.90 12.24 7.37
C SER A 319 -4.28 12.93 7.48
N TYR A 320 -5.35 12.20 7.81
CA TYR A 320 -6.73 12.71 7.91
C TYR A 320 -7.23 13.38 6.62
N LEU A 321 -6.61 13.08 5.48
CA LEU A 321 -6.85 13.77 4.20
C LEU A 321 -8.28 13.62 3.72
N MET A 322 -8.88 12.44 3.93
CA MET A 322 -10.23 12.11 3.48
C MET A 322 -11.34 12.68 4.38
N TYR A 323 -11.02 13.50 5.39
CA TYR A 323 -12.02 14.23 6.16
C TYR A 323 -12.59 15.41 5.36
N GLY A 324 -11.77 16.02 4.52
CA GLY A 324 -12.12 17.21 3.74
C GLY A 324 -12.72 16.90 2.37
N ALA A 325 -13.20 17.95 1.69
CA ALA A 325 -13.67 17.86 0.31
C ALA A 325 -12.53 17.65 -0.70
N GLY A 326 -11.30 18.06 -0.37
CA GLY A 326 -10.13 17.95 -1.26
C GLY A 326 -9.74 16.51 -1.62
N PHE A 327 -10.23 15.51 -0.89
CA PHE A 327 -9.99 14.08 -1.15
C PHE A 327 -11.30 13.30 -1.26
N SER A 328 -12.39 13.97 -1.64
CA SER A 328 -13.70 13.31 -1.74
C SER A 328 -13.72 12.20 -2.80
N LYS A 329 -13.08 12.37 -3.97
CA LYS A 329 -13.15 11.37 -5.04
C LYS A 329 -12.58 10.02 -4.61
N ILE A 330 -11.38 10.00 -4.01
CA ILE A 330 -10.77 8.77 -3.51
C ILE A 330 -11.59 8.16 -2.37
N ARG A 331 -12.11 8.99 -1.44
CA ARG A 331 -13.01 8.55 -0.38
C ARG A 331 -14.24 7.84 -0.93
N ASP A 332 -14.89 8.47 -1.90
CA ASP A 332 -16.16 7.99 -2.46
C ASP A 332 -15.95 6.72 -3.28
N ILE A 333 -14.82 6.60 -4.01
CA ILE A 333 -14.41 5.34 -4.67
C ILE A 333 -14.24 4.22 -3.63
N VAL A 334 -13.51 4.46 -2.55
CA VAL A 334 -13.29 3.45 -1.50
C VAL A 334 -14.61 3.00 -0.87
N LEU A 335 -15.46 3.96 -0.47
CA LEU A 335 -16.77 3.68 0.13
C LEU A 335 -17.70 2.95 -0.84
N LYS A 336 -17.67 3.29 -2.13
CA LYS A 336 -18.51 2.64 -3.15
C LYS A 336 -18.09 1.19 -3.41
N GLN A 337 -16.79 0.93 -3.54
CA GLN A 337 -16.32 -0.33 -4.12
C GLN A 337 -15.89 -1.40 -3.12
N SER A 338 -15.44 -1.00 -1.92
CA SER A 338 -14.89 -1.96 -0.95
C SER A 338 -15.99 -2.79 -0.30
N LYS A 339 -15.73 -4.09 -0.08
CA LYS A 339 -16.53 -4.92 0.84
C LYS A 339 -16.05 -4.76 2.28
N PHE A 340 -14.73 -4.71 2.50
CA PHE A 340 -14.14 -4.47 3.81
C PHE A 340 -13.23 -3.25 3.77
N VAL A 341 -13.32 -2.39 4.79
CA VAL A 341 -12.37 -1.30 5.03
C VAL A 341 -11.80 -1.46 6.43
N LEU A 342 -10.49 -1.65 6.55
CA LEU A 342 -9.77 -1.57 7.82
C LEU A 342 -9.04 -0.22 7.86
N GLN A 343 -9.23 0.54 8.93
CA GLN A 343 -8.53 1.82 9.07
C GLN A 343 -8.18 2.18 10.51
N ASP A 344 -7.12 2.98 10.70
CA ASP A 344 -6.99 3.82 11.90
C ASP A 344 -7.86 5.08 11.76
N ASP A 345 -7.92 5.90 12.80
CA ASP A 345 -8.75 7.11 12.80
C ASP A 345 -8.30 8.18 11.77
N SER A 346 -7.10 8.02 11.22
CA SER A 346 -6.52 8.96 10.24
C SER A 346 -6.97 8.73 8.79
N GLY A 347 -7.74 7.68 8.52
CA GLY A 347 -8.32 7.41 7.20
C GLY A 347 -9.48 8.34 6.88
N MET A 348 -10.69 7.80 6.92
CA MET A 348 -11.96 8.53 6.78
C MET A 348 -12.60 8.76 8.15
N ALA A 349 -13.40 9.81 8.28
CA ALA A 349 -14.13 10.06 9.51
C ALA A 349 -15.16 8.95 9.80
N PHE A 350 -15.40 8.67 11.08
CA PHE A 350 -16.33 7.65 11.57
C PHE A 350 -17.74 7.87 10.99
N LYS A 351 -18.22 9.12 10.97
CA LYS A 351 -19.46 9.53 10.31
C LYS A 351 -19.59 9.11 8.85
N ASN A 352 -18.49 8.88 8.11
CA ASN A 352 -18.58 8.41 6.73
C ASN A 352 -19.12 6.97 6.62
N PHE A 353 -19.01 6.17 7.68
CA PHE A 353 -19.49 4.80 7.75
C PHE A 353 -20.80 4.65 8.52
N THR A 354 -21.17 5.65 9.33
CA THR A 354 -22.39 5.63 10.15
C THR A 354 -23.48 6.58 9.67
N LYS A 355 -23.22 7.36 8.60
CA LYS A 355 -24.23 8.25 8.00
C LYS A 355 -25.44 7.47 7.47
N ASP A 356 -25.17 6.28 6.95
CA ASP A 356 -26.14 5.32 6.45
C ASP A 356 -25.94 3.99 7.18
N ASP A 357 -26.95 3.13 7.26
CA ASP A 357 -26.87 1.83 7.91
C ASP A 357 -26.25 0.74 6.99
N ASP A 358 -25.34 1.13 6.10
CA ASP A 358 -24.72 0.29 5.08
C ASP A 358 -23.55 -0.56 5.59
N TRP A 359 -23.04 -0.26 6.78
CA TRP A 359 -21.81 -0.85 7.30
C TRP A 359 -22.02 -1.50 8.67
N LYS A 360 -21.52 -2.72 8.81
CA LYS A 360 -21.30 -3.37 10.09
C LYS A 360 -19.90 -3.02 10.59
N ILE A 361 -19.82 -2.39 11.75
CA ILE A 361 -18.56 -1.85 12.28
C ILE A 361 -18.09 -2.64 13.51
N THR A 362 -16.79 -2.98 13.51
CA THR A 362 -16.07 -3.49 14.70
C THR A 362 -14.91 -2.56 15.03
N LEU A 363 -14.80 -2.21 16.31
CA LEU A 363 -13.77 -1.31 16.83
C LEU A 363 -12.70 -2.11 17.57
N PHE A 364 -11.46 -1.64 17.55
CA PHE A 364 -10.33 -2.31 18.18
C PHE A 364 -9.46 -1.33 18.95
N GLY A 365 -9.01 -1.74 20.13
CA GLY A 365 -8.10 -0.97 20.96
C GLY A 365 -8.81 0.20 21.64
N ARG A 366 -8.20 1.38 21.58
CA ARG A 366 -8.67 2.58 22.28
C ARG A 366 -8.57 3.80 21.38
N TYR A 367 -9.64 4.58 21.30
CA TYR A 367 -9.58 5.88 20.66
C TYR A 367 -8.95 6.92 21.60
N ALA A 368 -7.64 7.15 21.48
CA ALA A 368 -6.93 8.21 22.18
C ALA A 368 -7.11 9.60 21.54
N GLY A 369 -7.66 9.65 20.32
CA GLY A 369 -7.75 10.86 19.49
C GLY A 369 -6.49 11.10 18.64
N PRO A 370 -6.52 12.09 17.74
CA PRO A 370 -5.37 12.41 16.90
C PRO A 370 -4.18 12.92 17.71
N ILE A 371 -2.96 12.73 17.17
CA ILE A 371 -1.76 13.41 17.70
C ILE A 371 -1.91 14.93 17.58
N ASN A 372 -1.09 15.70 18.32
CA ASN A 372 -1.22 17.16 18.39
C ASN A 372 -1.25 17.86 17.02
N LEU A 373 -0.50 17.37 16.04
CA LEU A 373 -0.50 17.89 14.66
C LEU A 373 -1.90 17.86 14.01
N PHE A 374 -2.72 16.87 14.35
CA PHE A 374 -4.03 16.61 13.76
C PHE A 374 -5.17 16.78 14.76
N ARG A 375 -4.93 17.43 15.91
CA ARG A 375 -5.91 17.55 17.02
C ARG A 375 -7.29 18.08 16.59
N HIS A 376 -7.36 18.85 15.51
CA HIS A 376 -8.59 19.42 14.97
C HIS A 376 -9.51 18.37 14.31
N HIS A 377 -9.02 17.15 14.10
CA HIS A 377 -9.78 16.01 13.59
C HIS A 377 -10.32 15.09 14.69
N TYR A 378 -10.40 15.56 15.93
CA TYR A 378 -10.98 14.77 17.01
C TYR A 378 -12.44 14.41 16.70
N GLN A 379 -12.80 13.15 16.95
CA GLN A 379 -14.09 12.56 16.59
C GLN A 379 -14.89 12.23 17.85
N TYR A 380 -15.84 13.11 18.20
CA TYR A 380 -16.70 12.93 19.37
C TYR A 380 -17.62 11.71 19.23
N ASP A 381 -18.15 11.49 18.03
CA ASP A 381 -18.95 10.33 17.65
C ASP A 381 -18.17 9.02 17.80
N MET A 382 -16.92 8.98 17.33
CA MET A 382 -16.06 7.81 17.52
C MET A 382 -15.74 7.58 18.99
N ARG A 383 -15.40 8.63 19.75
CA ARG A 383 -15.18 8.54 21.21
C ARG A 383 -16.38 7.90 21.91
N ASP A 384 -17.59 8.31 21.54
CA ASP A 384 -18.80 7.79 22.16
C ASP A 384 -19.11 6.35 21.72
N ALA A 385 -18.79 5.99 20.48
CA ALA A 385 -18.88 4.61 19.98
C ALA A 385 -17.97 3.64 20.76
N TYR A 386 -16.77 4.07 21.20
CA TYR A 386 -15.91 3.27 22.08
C TYR A 386 -16.48 3.10 23.50
N LYS A 387 -17.44 3.94 23.92
CA LYS A 387 -18.09 3.87 25.24
C LYS A 387 -19.41 3.12 25.22
N LYS A 388 -20.14 3.12 24.10
CA LYS A 388 -21.52 2.63 24.00
C LYS A 388 -21.77 1.88 22.68
N GLY A 389 -22.32 0.67 22.77
CA GLY A 389 -23.05 0.01 21.68
C GLY A 389 -22.25 -0.70 20.58
N TYR A 390 -20.97 -0.41 20.36
CA TYR A 390 -20.15 -1.10 19.35
C TYR A 390 -19.32 -2.25 19.94
N PRO A 391 -19.07 -3.33 19.19
CA PRO A 391 -18.14 -4.36 19.63
C PRO A 391 -16.71 -3.78 19.61
N VAL A 392 -16.18 -3.49 20.81
CA VAL A 392 -14.78 -3.12 21.01
C VAL A 392 -13.97 -4.37 21.35
N LYS A 393 -12.98 -4.70 20.54
CA LYS A 393 -12.07 -5.84 20.73
C LYS A 393 -10.67 -5.36 21.06
N GLU A 394 -9.83 -6.25 21.59
CA GLU A 394 -8.45 -5.91 21.93
C GLU A 394 -7.60 -5.58 20.69
N LEU A 395 -6.64 -4.69 20.87
CA LEU A 395 -5.56 -4.43 19.90
C LEU A 395 -4.20 -4.58 20.61
N PRO A 396 -3.51 -5.73 20.49
CA PRO A 396 -2.37 -6.08 21.33
C PRO A 396 -1.03 -5.46 20.88
N PHE A 397 -1.06 -4.59 19.86
CA PHE A 397 0.10 -3.89 19.30
C PHE A 397 -0.25 -2.43 19.01
N GLY A 398 0.78 -1.59 18.89
CA GLY A 398 0.61 -0.20 18.50
C GLY A 398 0.69 0.01 16.98
N ILE A 399 -0.16 0.88 16.43
CA ILE A 399 -0.30 1.14 15.00
C ILE A 399 -0.83 2.57 14.74
N GLY A 400 -0.66 3.07 13.51
CA GLY A 400 -1.13 4.39 13.12
C GLY A 400 -0.33 5.50 13.80
N TYR A 401 -0.83 6.74 13.76
CA TYR A 401 -0.14 7.86 14.42
C TYR A 401 -0.01 7.67 15.94
N GLN A 402 -0.98 7.00 16.57
CA GLN A 402 -0.94 6.62 17.98
C GLN A 402 -0.18 5.31 18.19
N PHE A 403 1.01 5.17 17.63
CA PHE A 403 1.77 3.91 17.50
C PHE A 403 2.20 3.23 18.80
N LEU A 404 1.95 3.83 19.97
CA LEU A 404 2.21 3.20 21.27
C LEU A 404 1.10 2.20 21.58
N LYS A 405 1.49 0.97 21.93
CA LYS A 405 0.56 -0.08 22.37
C LYS A 405 -0.34 0.46 23.48
N GLY A 406 -1.65 0.21 23.37
CA GLY A 406 -2.66 0.69 24.31
C GLY A 406 -3.30 2.06 23.98
N ASN A 407 -2.72 2.81 23.03
CA ASN A 407 -3.27 4.10 22.58
C ASN A 407 -3.82 4.07 21.15
N SER A 408 -3.47 3.04 20.38
CA SER A 408 -3.92 2.91 18.99
C SER A 408 -5.36 2.42 18.90
N ASN A 409 -6.00 2.77 17.80
CA ASN A 409 -7.28 2.22 17.39
C ASN A 409 -7.22 1.63 15.99
N LEU A 410 -8.10 0.66 15.73
CA LEU A 410 -8.49 0.27 14.37
C LEU A 410 -10.01 0.16 14.30
N MET A 411 -10.54 0.31 13.10
CA MET A 411 -11.94 0.08 12.77
C MET A 411 -12.01 -0.82 11.55
N LEU A 412 -12.71 -1.95 11.67
CA LEU A 412 -13.13 -2.78 10.55
C LEU A 412 -14.57 -2.45 10.22
N ALA A 413 -14.81 -1.95 9.01
CA ALA A 413 -16.14 -1.77 8.45
C ALA A 413 -16.37 -2.82 7.36
N GLU A 414 -17.42 -3.61 7.50
CA GLU A 414 -17.91 -4.57 6.53
C GLU A 414 -19.18 -4.01 5.91
N LYS A 415 -19.21 -3.81 4.59
CA LYS A 415 -20.43 -3.40 3.89
C LYS A 415 -21.46 -4.53 4.02
N LYS A 416 -22.71 -4.22 4.32
CA LYS A 416 -23.78 -5.21 4.49
C LYS A 416 -24.07 -5.99 3.21
#